data_AF-A0A6H9XTA5-F1
#
_entry.id   AF-A0A6H9XTA5-F1
#
_cell.length_a   1.000
_cell.length_b   1.000
_cell.length_c   1.000
_cell.angle_alpha   90.00
_cell.angle_beta   90.00
_cell.angle_gamma   90.00
#
_symmetry.space_group_name_H-M   'P 1'
#
loop_
_entity.id
_entity.type
_entity.pdbx_description
1 polymer ?
#
loop_
_entity_poly.entity_id
_entity_poly.type
_entity_poly.pdbx_seq_one_letter_code
_entity_poly.pdbx_strand_id
1 'polypeptide(L)' 'MKLFAQQMRETYVQLGKALIPLLTSSPEDIRMLLELGEVYETLGCEQEAVAAYSRVHALAPDCLPESAGHFLENHPTRAD' A
#
# COMPACT_ATOMS: atom_id res chain seq x y z
N MET A 1 7.29 -17.84 15.37
CA MET A 1 6.55 -16.66 14.88
C MET A 1 7.37 -15.75 13.97
N LYS A 2 8.62 -15.36 14.31
CA LYS A 2 9.43 -14.42 13.49
C LYS A 2 9.60 -14.84 12.01
N LEU A 3 9.84 -16.14 11.74
CA LEU A 3 10.03 -16.64 10.37
C LEU A 3 8.75 -16.54 9.52
N PHE A 4 7.58 -16.84 10.12
CA PHE A 4 6.30 -16.75 9.44
C PHE A 4 5.95 -15.31 9.07
N ALA A 5 6.12 -14.36 9.99
CA ALA A 5 5.90 -12.94 9.72
C ALA A 5 6.87 -12.39 8.66
N GLN A 6 8.10 -12.91 8.62
CA GLN A 6 9.07 -12.54 7.60
C GLN A 6 8.72 -13.09 6.21
N GLN A 7 8.32 -14.35 6.11
CA GLN A 7 7.85 -14.94 4.85
C GLN A 7 6.58 -14.26 4.34
N MET A 8 5.66 -13.91 5.24
CA MET A 8 4.45 -13.15 4.91
C MET A 8 4.81 -11.79 4.33
N ARG A 9 5.68 -11.01 4.98
CA ARG A 9 6.20 -9.75 4.43
C ARG A 9 6.71 -9.91 3.02
N GLU A 10 7.66 -10.82 2.82
CA GLU A 10 8.32 -11.01 1.54
C GLU A 10 7.33 -11.39 0.43
N THR A 11 6.39 -12.28 0.74
CA THR A 11 5.35 -12.72 -0.20
C THR A 11 4.45 -11.56 -0.61
N TYR A 12 3.95 -10.78 0.36
CA TYR A 12 3.08 -9.65 0.06
C TYR A 12 3.83 -8.56 -0.68
N VAL A 13 5.09 -8.27 -0.34
CA VAL A 13 5.91 -7.28 -1.07
C VAL A 13 6.04 -7.66 -2.55
N GLN A 14 6.33 -8.93 -2.84
CA GLN A 14 6.40 -9.40 -4.23
C GLN A 14 5.04 -9.31 -4.93
N LEU A 15 3.95 -9.65 -4.23
CA LEU A 15 2.61 -9.57 -4.76
C LEU A 15 2.24 -8.13 -5.16
N GLY A 16 2.47 -7.14 -4.29
CA GLY A 16 2.17 -5.74 -4.62
C GLY A 16 3.04 -5.19 -5.74
N LYS A 17 4.32 -5.57 -5.81
CA LYS A 17 5.17 -5.20 -6.95
C LYS A 17 4.60 -5.67 -8.29
N ALA A 18 3.97 -6.84 -8.31
CA ALA A 18 3.33 -7.38 -9.51
C ALA A 18 1.93 -6.76 -9.77
N LEU A 19 1.13 -6.57 -8.72
CA LEU A 19 -0.27 -6.16 -8.83
C LEU A 19 -0.45 -4.65 -8.94
N ILE A 20 0.19 -3.84 -8.08
CA ILE A 20 -0.04 -2.39 -7.96
C ILE A 20 0.05 -1.66 -9.32
N PRO A 21 1.01 -1.95 -10.23
CA PRO A 21 1.07 -1.29 -11.53
C PRO A 21 -0.12 -1.63 -12.46
N LEU A 22 -0.74 -2.79 -12.25
CA LEU A 22 -1.90 -3.25 -13.03
C LEU A 22 -3.22 -2.68 -12.51
N LEU A 23 -3.23 -2.20 -11.26
CA LEU A 23 -4.39 -1.60 -10.63
C LEU A 23 -4.59 -0.16 -11.12
N THR A 24 -5.81 0.11 -11.57
CA THR A 24 -6.25 1.36 -12.17
C THR A 24 -7.31 2.03 -11.29
N SER A 25 -8.19 2.85 -11.85
CA SER A 25 -9.17 3.63 -11.11
C SER A 25 -10.52 2.92 -10.90
N SER A 26 -10.61 1.61 -11.13
CA SER A 26 -11.86 0.88 -10.88
C SER A 26 -12.12 0.81 -9.37
N PRO A 27 -13.39 0.79 -8.89
CA PRO A 27 -13.67 0.71 -7.47
C PRO A 27 -13.06 -0.53 -6.78
N GLU A 28 -12.97 -1.64 -7.51
CA GLU A 28 -12.35 -2.87 -7.02
C GLU A 28 -10.83 -2.74 -6.93
N ASP A 29 -10.20 -2.07 -7.90
CA ASP A 29 -8.77 -1.79 -7.90
C ASP A 29 -8.38 -0.86 -6.74
N ILE A 30 -9.16 0.20 -6.53
CA ILE A 30 -8.97 1.14 -5.42
C ILE A 30 -9.09 0.42 -4.08
N ARG A 31 -10.11 -0.44 -3.92
CA ARG A 31 -10.26 -1.25 -2.70
C ARG A 31 -9.06 -2.17 -2.49
N MET A 32 -8.58 -2.84 -3.55
CA MET A 32 -7.41 -3.72 -3.46
C MET A 32 -6.14 -2.96 -3.08
N LEU A 33 -5.94 -1.74 -3.60
CA LEU A 33 -4.82 -0.89 -3.22
C LEU A 33 -4.88 -0.46 -1.75
N LEU A 34 -6.07 -0.13 -1.23
CA LEU A 34 -6.26 0.19 0.19
C LEU A 34 -5.96 -1.01 1.09
N GLU A 35 -6.52 -2.19 0.76
CA GLU A 35 -6.27 -3.43 1.50
C GLU A 35 -4.78 -3.80 1.51
N LEU A 36 -4.09 -3.66 0.37
CA LEU A 36 -2.64 -3.86 0.31
C LEU A 36 -1.88 -2.89 1.22
N GLY A 37 -2.24 -1.60 1.22
CA GLY A 37 -1.66 -0.61 2.11
C GLY A 37 -1.80 -0.97 3.59
N GLU A 38 -3.01 -1.38 4.00
CA GLU A 38 -3.30 -1.77 5.40
C GLU A 38 -2.52 -3.04 5.81
N VAL A 39 -2.42 -4.01 4.91
CA VAL A 39 -1.62 -5.22 5.14
C VAL A 39 -0.13 -4.86 5.27
N TYR A 40 0.40 -3.99 4.42
CA TYR A 40 1.78 -3.55 4.52
C TYR A 40 2.07 -2.78 5.80
N GLU A 41 1.17 -1.89 6.22
CA GLU A 41 1.28 -1.19 7.50
C GLU A 41 1.32 -2.20 8.67
N THR A 42 0.38 -3.15 8.70
CA THR A 42 0.32 -4.20 9.73
C THR A 42 1.58 -5.05 9.78
N LEU A 43 2.18 -5.30 8.62
CA LEU A 43 3.41 -6.08 8.50
C LEU A 43 4.69 -5.25 8.76
N GLY A 44 4.59 -3.91 8.89
CA GLY A 44 5.74 -3.02 9.05
C GLY A 44 6.54 -2.79 7.76
N CYS A 45 5.91 -2.98 6.60
CA CYS A 45 6.44 -2.71 5.26
C CYS A 45 6.10 -1.27 4.84
N GLU A 46 6.69 -0.28 5.51
CA GLU A 46 6.32 1.12 5.33
C GLU A 46 6.44 1.61 3.88
N GLN A 47 7.53 1.26 3.18
CA GLN A 47 7.74 1.71 1.80
C GLN A 47 6.66 1.19 0.84
N GLU A 48 6.25 -0.07 1.02
CA GLU A 48 5.20 -0.68 0.22
C GLU A 48 3.81 -0.16 0.58
N ALA A 49 3.55 0.13 1.85
CA ALA A 49 2.32 0.80 2.29
C ALA A 49 2.20 2.19 1.64
N VAL A 50 3.29 2.98 1.68
CA VAL A 50 3.37 4.28 1.02
C VAL A 50 3.10 4.15 -0.47
N ALA A 51 3.69 3.16 -1.15
CA ALA A 51 3.46 2.95 -2.58
C ALA A 51 2.00 2.65 -2.92
N ALA A 52 1.35 1.78 -2.13
CA ALA A 52 -0.06 1.42 -2.31
C ALA A 52 -0.99 2.62 -2.06
N TYR A 53 -0.83 3.33 -0.95
CA TYR A 53 -1.65 4.51 -0.62
C TYR A 53 -1.40 5.68 -1.56
N SER A 54 -0.15 5.91 -1.98
CA SER A 54 0.17 6.93 -2.99
C SER A 54 -0.52 6.65 -4.31
N ARG A 55 -0.66 5.37 -4.67
CA ARG A 55 -1.38 4.96 -5.88
C ARG A 55 -2.88 5.26 -5.78
N VAL A 56 -3.50 5.04 -4.61
CA VAL A 56 -4.89 5.45 -4.36
C VAL A 56 -5.02 6.96 -4.44
N HIS A 57 -4.15 7.71 -3.77
CA HIS A 57 -4.17 9.17 -3.79
C HIS A 57 -4.08 9.74 -5.22
N ALA A 58 -3.28 9.12 -6.09
CA ALA A 58 -3.13 9.52 -7.48
C ALA A 58 -4.33 9.16 -8.37
N LEU A 59 -5.06 8.08 -8.07
CA LEU A 59 -6.14 7.57 -8.93
C LEU A 59 -7.53 8.02 -8.46
N ALA A 60 -7.75 8.07 -7.16
CA ALA A 60 -9.02 8.37 -6.51
C ALA A 60 -8.76 9.00 -5.12
N PRO A 61 -8.35 10.27 -5.05
CA PRO A 61 -8.04 10.95 -3.79
C PRO A 61 -9.23 10.99 -2.82
N ASP A 62 -10.45 11.10 -3.34
CA ASP A 62 -11.68 11.10 -2.54
C ASP A 62 -11.96 9.75 -1.85
N CYS A 63 -11.36 8.67 -2.35
CA CYS A 63 -11.49 7.33 -1.77
C CYS A 63 -10.37 7.02 -0.78
N LEU A 64 -9.37 7.89 -0.62
CA LEU A 64 -8.30 7.70 0.36
C LEU A 64 -8.83 8.00 1.76
N PRO A 65 -8.82 7.03 2.69
CA PRO A 65 -9.18 7.29 4.08
C PRO A 65 -8.25 8.32 4.70
N GLU A 66 -8.77 9.14 5.61
CA GLU A 66 -7.97 10.13 6.35
C GLU A 66 -6.77 9.48 7.07
N SER A 67 -6.94 8.27 7.61
CA SER A 67 -5.87 7.49 8.23
C SER A 67 -4.71 7.19 7.27
N ALA A 68 -5.02 6.79 6.04
CA ALA A 68 -4.02 6.53 5.00
C ALA A 68 -3.37 7.85 4.51
N GLY A 69 -4.13 8.94 4.48
CA GLY A 69 -3.59 10.29 4.24
C GLY A 69 -2.56 10.69 5.30
N HIS A 70 -2.90 10.56 6.58
CA HIS A 70 -1.97 10.83 7.69
C HIS A 70 -0.74 9.92 7.65
N PHE A 71 -0.91 8.66 7.23
CA PHE A 71 0.21 7.75 7.03
C PHE A 71 1.18 8.28 5.97
N LEU A 72 0.68 8.73 4.81
CA LEU A 72 1.52 9.30 3.75
C LEU A 72 2.25 10.58 4.20
N GLU A 73 1.61 11.42 5.01
CA GLU A 73 2.23 12.64 5.56
C GLU A 73 3.39 12.32 6.51
N ASN A 74 3.24 11.27 7.33
CA ASN A 74 4.28 10.81 8.25
C ASN A 74 5.39 10.01 7.56
N HIS A 75 5.08 9.41 6.40
CA HIS A 75 5.98 8.54 5.64
C HIS A 75 6.05 8.99 4.16
N PRO A 76 6.67 10.14 3.85
CA PRO A 76 6.74 10.63 2.48
C PRO A 76 7.57 9.71 1.59
N THR A 77 7.16 9.55 0.33
CA THR A 77 8.01 8.96 -0.71
C THR A 77 9.26 9.83 -0.85
N ARG A 78 10.46 9.27 -0.59
CA ARG A 78 11.70 9.95 -0.96
C ARG A 78 11.69 10.07 -2.49
N ALA A 79 11.44 11.28 -2.99
CA ALA A 79 11.75 11.63 -4.36
C ALA A 79 13.29 11.70 -4.46
N ASP A 80 13.89 10.66 -5.01
CA ASP A 80 15.26 10.71 -5.55
C ASP A 80 15.25 11.48 -6.89
#